data_AF-A0A7K0C306-F1
#
_entry.id   AF-A0A7K0C306-F1
#
_cell.length_a   1.000
_cell.length_b   1.000
_cell.length_c   1.000
_cell.angle_alpha   90.00
_cell.angle_beta   90.00
_cell.angle_gamma   90.00
#
_symmetry.space_group_name_H-M   'P 1'
#
loop_
_entity.id
_entity.type
_entity.pdbx_description
1 polymer ?
#
loop_
_entity_poly.entity_id
_entity_poly.type
_entity_poly.pdbx_seq_one_letter_code
_entity_poly.pdbx_strand_id
1 'polypeptide(L)'
;MPDVYEVDAVERCTVGQVECWRVAYRRPDGGLTGYVFPVETLEWRAAEYGIDPADVTTLLDIVLHEPFIPDPTDPASFAGDAAAAKGMTVPAAASGDRVAEGDPVPVWLYNAETIEQARAAHLARVAAVKRDRVRVATAARTGARAAADPLKAIHARAVDPAAVKAKAEVVAALRERVRAEARLRDEGGDR
;
A
#
# COMPACT_ATOMS: atom_id res chain seq x y z
N MET A 1 3.01 -1.66 22.18
CA MET A 1 3.75 -2.70 21.43
C MET A 1 2.85 -3.11 20.27
N PRO A 2 3.33 -3.17 19.02
CA PRO A 2 2.49 -3.59 17.90
C PRO A 2 2.10 -5.05 18.08
N ASP A 3 0.91 -5.42 17.61
CA ASP A 3 0.52 -6.82 17.51
C ASP A 3 1.44 -7.53 16.52
N VAL A 4 1.77 -8.79 16.79
CA VAL A 4 2.52 -9.65 15.87
C VAL A 4 1.57 -10.63 15.22
N TYR A 5 1.44 -10.53 13.91
CA TYR A 5 0.61 -11.42 13.10
C TYR A 5 1.54 -12.42 12.44
N GLU A 6 1.37 -13.69 12.77
CA GLU A 6 2.18 -14.75 12.17
C GLU A 6 1.50 -15.24 10.90
N VAL A 7 2.23 -15.30 9.78
CA VAL A 7 1.72 -15.93 8.56
C VAL A 7 1.60 -17.43 8.81
N ASP A 8 0.37 -17.95 8.79
CA ASP A 8 0.06 -19.35 9.06
C ASP A 8 0.09 -20.18 7.78
N ALA A 9 -0.51 -19.65 6.71
CA ALA A 9 -0.60 -20.29 5.41
C ALA A 9 -0.74 -19.27 4.28
N VAL A 10 -0.32 -19.68 3.08
CA VAL A 10 -0.52 -18.94 1.82
C VAL A 10 -1.03 -19.93 0.78
N GLU A 11 -2.11 -19.57 0.12
CA GLU A 11 -2.71 -20.37 -0.95
C GLU A 11 -3.10 -19.51 -2.16
N ARG A 12 -3.08 -20.10 -3.35
CA ARG A 12 -3.72 -19.50 -4.53
C ARG A 12 -5.21 -19.77 -4.45
N CYS A 13 -6.01 -18.78 -4.79
CA CYS A 13 -7.46 -18.90 -4.92
C CYS A 13 -7.97 -18.07 -6.10
N THR A 14 -9.28 -18.12 -6.34
CA THR A 14 -9.93 -17.31 -7.37
C THR A 14 -11.06 -16.52 -6.72
N VAL A 15 -11.09 -15.20 -6.96
CA VAL A 15 -12.21 -14.33 -6.57
C VAL A 15 -12.90 -13.86 -7.85
N GLY A 16 -14.06 -14.42 -8.15
CA GLY A 16 -14.74 -14.21 -9.43
C GLY A 16 -13.93 -14.80 -10.59
N GLN A 17 -13.30 -13.94 -11.39
CA GLN A 17 -12.43 -14.32 -12.52
C GLN A 17 -10.94 -13.96 -12.28
N VAL A 18 -10.60 -13.42 -11.10
CA VAL A 18 -9.25 -12.95 -10.79
C VAL A 18 -8.52 -14.01 -9.97
N GLU A 19 -7.33 -14.42 -10.43
CA GLU A 19 -6.42 -15.21 -9.63
C GLU A 19 -5.86 -14.36 -8.48
N CYS A 20 -5.94 -14.89 -7.26
CA CYS A 20 -5.52 -14.20 -6.05
C CYS A 20 -4.58 -15.05 -5.20
N TRP A 21 -3.83 -14.37 -4.36
CA TRP A 21 -3.23 -14.95 -3.16
C TRP A 21 -4.16 -14.74 -1.98
N ARG A 22 -4.27 -15.75 -1.12
CA ARG A 22 -4.84 -15.63 0.21
C ARG A 22 -3.75 -15.90 1.23
N VAL A 23 -3.51 -14.91 2.10
CA VAL A 23 -2.57 -15.02 3.22
C VAL A 23 -3.39 -15.12 4.50
N ALA A 24 -3.26 -16.25 5.20
CA ALA A 24 -3.86 -16.45 6.51
C ALA A 24 -2.88 -16.01 7.60
N TYR A 25 -3.38 -15.21 8.53
CA TYR A 25 -2.63 -14.73 9.69
C TYR A 25 -3.18 -15.34 10.97
N ARG A 26 -2.29 -15.69 11.89
CA ARG A 26 -2.60 -15.96 13.28
C ARG A 26 -2.31 -14.70 14.11
N ARG A 27 -3.34 -14.21 14.80
CA ARG A 27 -3.28 -13.05 15.69
C ARG A 27 -2.69 -13.46 17.07
N PRO A 28 -2.26 -12.48 17.90
CA PRO A 28 -1.76 -12.76 19.25
C PRO A 28 -2.76 -13.48 20.17
N ASP A 29 -4.06 -13.28 19.96
CA ASP A 29 -5.14 -13.93 20.71
C ASP A 29 -5.42 -15.38 20.23
N GLY A 30 -4.64 -15.89 19.27
CA GLY A 30 -4.81 -17.19 18.65
C GLY A 30 -5.86 -17.22 17.53
N GLY A 31 -6.60 -16.13 17.32
CA GLY A 31 -7.58 -15.99 16.26
C GLY A 31 -6.95 -16.01 14.87
N LEU A 32 -7.70 -16.53 13.88
CA LEU A 32 -7.29 -16.51 12.49
C LEU A 32 -7.98 -15.36 11.75
N THR A 33 -7.22 -14.66 10.90
CA THR A 33 -7.74 -13.69 9.94
C THR A 33 -7.03 -13.89 8.60
N GLY A 34 -7.45 -13.21 7.54
CA GLY A 34 -6.79 -13.35 6.25
C GLY A 34 -6.91 -12.12 5.38
N TYR A 35 -5.99 -12.01 4.43
CA TYR A 35 -5.96 -10.97 3.42
C TYR A 35 -5.88 -11.62 2.04
N VAL A 36 -6.69 -11.13 1.10
CA VAL A 36 -6.76 -11.64 -0.27
C VAL A 36 -6.39 -10.51 -1.21
N PHE A 37 -5.48 -10.75 -2.14
CA PHE A 37 -5.07 -9.78 -3.14
C PHE A 37 -4.75 -10.47 -4.48
N PRO A 38 -4.97 -9.80 -5.63
CA PRO A 38 -4.62 -10.35 -6.94
C PRO A 38 -3.17 -10.81 -7.05
N VAL A 39 -2.90 -11.82 -7.87
CA VAL A 39 -1.51 -12.30 -8.06
C VAL A 39 -0.59 -11.25 -8.69
N GLU A 40 -1.16 -10.26 -9.39
CA GLU A 40 -0.46 -9.15 -10.03
C GLU A 40 -0.20 -7.95 -9.10
N THR A 41 -0.63 -8.00 -7.84
CA THR A 41 -0.48 -6.84 -6.92
C THR A 41 0.96 -6.37 -6.78
N LEU A 42 1.95 -7.28 -6.81
CA LEU A 42 3.36 -6.88 -6.74
C LEU A 42 3.80 -6.05 -7.96
N GLU A 43 3.27 -6.33 -9.16
CA GLU A 43 3.55 -5.50 -10.33
C GLU A 43 2.93 -4.11 -10.20
N TRP A 44 1.71 -4.03 -9.64
CA TRP A 44 1.06 -2.74 -9.37
C TRP A 44 1.86 -1.92 -8.36
N ARG A 45 2.35 -2.50 -7.26
CA ARG A 45 3.19 -1.75 -6.29
C ARG A 45 4.52 -1.33 -6.88
N ALA A 46 5.12 -2.14 -7.74
CA ALA A 46 6.32 -1.74 -8.49
C ALA A 46 6.03 -0.53 -9.39
N ALA A 47 4.91 -0.56 -10.13
CA ALA A 47 4.48 0.51 -11.02
C ALA A 47 4.10 1.81 -10.29
N GLU A 48 3.35 1.72 -9.20
CA GLU A 48 2.85 2.87 -8.43
C GLU A 48 3.95 3.64 -7.70
N TYR A 49 4.96 2.91 -7.21
CA TYR A 49 6.00 3.48 -6.36
C TYR A 49 7.38 3.45 -7.00
N GLY A 50 7.50 3.01 -8.26
CA GLY A 50 8.79 2.93 -8.97
C GLY A 50 9.80 2.05 -8.22
N ILE A 51 9.33 0.96 -7.62
CA ILE A 51 10.16 -0.01 -6.90
C ILE A 51 10.65 -1.04 -7.93
N ASP A 52 11.91 -1.45 -7.81
CA ASP A 52 12.49 -2.48 -8.69
C ASP A 52 11.62 -3.75 -8.66
N PRO A 53 11.14 -4.27 -9.81
CA PRO A 53 10.41 -5.52 -9.88
C PRO A 53 11.15 -6.71 -9.22
N ALA A 54 12.48 -6.69 -9.19
CA ALA A 54 13.29 -7.71 -8.51
C ALA A 54 13.29 -7.58 -6.99
N ASP A 55 12.91 -6.42 -6.43
CA ASP A 55 12.78 -6.21 -4.97
C ASP A 55 11.44 -6.72 -4.44
N VAL A 56 11.23 -8.03 -4.63
CA VAL A 56 10.03 -8.74 -4.18
C VAL A 56 9.84 -8.62 -2.67
N THR A 57 10.93 -8.49 -1.91
CA THR A 57 10.89 -8.33 -0.45
C THR A 57 10.21 -7.03 -0.05
N THR A 58 10.61 -5.89 -0.62
CA THR A 58 9.96 -4.60 -0.31
C THR A 58 8.54 -4.55 -0.86
N LEU A 59 8.30 -5.06 -2.06
CA LEU A 59 6.94 -5.11 -2.63
C LEU A 59 5.99 -5.93 -1.75
N LEU A 60 6.43 -7.09 -1.27
CA LEU A 60 5.61 -7.94 -0.40
C LEU A 60 5.45 -7.32 1.01
N ASP A 61 6.48 -6.68 1.55
CA ASP A 61 6.38 -5.97 2.84
C ASP A 61 5.32 -4.87 2.77
N ILE A 62 5.24 -4.12 1.66
CA ILE A 62 4.17 -3.15 1.43
C ILE A 62 2.80 -3.84 1.44
N VAL A 63 2.61 -4.85 0.59
CA VAL A 63 1.30 -5.52 0.41
C VAL A 63 0.79 -6.12 1.72
N LEU A 64 1.66 -6.72 2.53
CA LEU A 64 1.25 -7.35 3.79
C LEU A 64 0.86 -6.35 4.89
N HIS A 65 1.32 -5.09 4.81
CA HIS A 65 1.03 -4.06 5.81
C HIS A 65 -0.01 -3.03 5.37
N GLU A 66 -0.28 -2.93 4.07
CA GLU A 66 -1.22 -1.96 3.50
C GLU A 66 -2.64 -2.01 4.11
N PRO A 67 -3.26 -3.19 4.39
CA PRO A 67 -4.59 -3.24 5.00
C PRO A 67 -4.71 -2.58 6.38
N PHE A 68 -3.58 -2.28 7.03
CA PHE A 68 -3.54 -1.68 8.37
C PHE A 68 -3.18 -0.18 8.33
N ILE A 69 -2.88 0.36 7.16
CA ILE A 69 -2.61 1.79 6.94
C ILE A 69 -3.97 2.53 6.94
N PRO A 70 -4.15 3.60 7.75
CA PRO A 70 -5.30 4.49 7.62
C PRO A 70 -5.38 5.08 6.22
N ASP A 71 -6.60 5.26 5.70
CA ASP A 71 -6.79 5.88 4.40
C ASP A 71 -6.21 7.31 4.40
N PRO A 72 -5.19 7.61 3.58
CA PRO A 72 -4.57 8.93 3.54
C PRO A 72 -5.45 9.99 2.87
N THR A 73 -6.60 9.59 2.31
CA THR A 73 -7.60 10.49 1.71
C THR A 73 -8.75 10.84 2.66
N ASP A 74 -8.86 10.14 3.79
CA ASP A 74 -9.84 10.44 4.84
C ASP A 74 -9.33 11.57 5.75
N PRO A 75 -9.99 12.74 5.78
CA PRO A 75 -9.59 13.87 6.62
C PRO A 75 -9.53 13.52 8.12
N ALA A 76 -10.34 12.57 8.59
CA ALA A 76 -10.29 12.13 10.00
C ALA A 76 -8.97 11.45 10.36
N SER A 77 -8.22 10.97 9.37
CA SER A 77 -6.94 10.29 9.55
C SER A 77 -5.72 11.22 9.45
N PHE A 78 -5.88 12.47 9.00
CA PHE A 78 -4.75 13.37 8.70
C PHE A 78 -3.87 13.69 9.90
N ALA A 79 -4.47 13.97 11.07
CA ALA A 79 -3.72 14.33 12.28
C ALA A 79 -2.76 13.22 12.75
N GLY A 80 -3.04 11.96 12.40
CA GLY A 80 -2.22 10.80 12.73
C GLY A 80 -1.42 10.24 11.55
N ASP A 81 -1.45 10.89 10.39
CA ASP A 81 -0.79 10.37 9.18
C ASP A 81 0.75 10.45 9.33
N ALA A 82 1.40 9.30 9.20
CA ALA A 82 2.84 9.19 9.40
C ALA A 82 3.67 9.91 8.34
N ALA A 83 3.13 10.14 7.15
CA ALA A 83 3.81 10.92 6.12
C ALA A 83 3.68 12.42 6.40
N ALA A 84 2.48 12.88 6.78
CA ALA A 84 2.24 14.26 7.18
C ALA A 84 3.08 14.66 8.41
N ALA A 85 3.22 13.77 9.41
CA ALA A 85 4.10 13.98 10.57
C ALA A 85 5.59 14.18 10.21
N LYS A 86 6.00 13.81 8.98
CA LYS A 86 7.33 14.05 8.42
C LYS A 86 7.39 15.24 7.47
N GLY A 87 6.33 16.06 7.41
CA GLY A 87 6.23 17.21 6.52
C GLY A 87 5.94 16.83 5.05
N MET A 88 5.57 15.58 4.76
CA MET A 88 5.16 15.18 3.40
C MET A 88 3.68 15.51 3.18
N THR A 89 3.42 16.81 2.99
CA THR A 89 2.11 17.35 2.65
C THR A 89 2.15 18.11 1.33
N VAL A 90 0.99 18.26 0.71
CA VAL A 90 0.75 19.14 -0.44
C VAL A 90 -0.51 19.96 -0.17
N PRO A 91 -0.66 21.16 -0.76
CA PRO A 91 -1.92 21.89 -0.66
C PRO A 91 -3.07 21.08 -1.28
N ALA A 92 -4.23 21.09 -0.62
CA ALA A 92 -5.46 20.52 -1.16
C ALA A 92 -5.83 21.25 -2.46
N ALA A 93 -6.02 20.50 -3.53
CA ALA A 93 -6.33 21.06 -4.85
C ALA A 93 -7.81 21.44 -5.03
N ALA A 94 -8.67 21.09 -4.07
CA ALA A 94 -10.07 21.48 -4.03
C ALA A 94 -10.59 21.37 -2.59
N SER A 95 -11.61 22.17 -2.28
CA SER A 95 -12.33 22.03 -1.01
C SER A 95 -13.12 20.71 -0.95
N GLY A 96 -13.15 20.10 0.23
CA GLY A 96 -13.87 18.85 0.52
C GLY A 96 -14.49 18.86 1.91
N ASP A 97 -14.99 17.72 2.38
CA ASP A 97 -15.48 17.60 3.75
C ASP A 97 -14.32 17.82 4.72
N ARG A 98 -14.36 18.92 5.49
CA ARG A 98 -13.35 19.32 6.51
C ARG A 98 -11.97 19.73 5.99
N VAL A 99 -11.80 19.93 4.69
CA VAL A 99 -10.54 20.37 4.08
C VAL A 99 -10.85 21.54 3.17
N ALA A 100 -10.32 22.72 3.46
CA ALA A 100 -10.40 23.86 2.56
C ALA A 100 -9.34 23.72 1.45
N GLU A 101 -9.59 24.34 0.32
CA GLU A 101 -8.57 24.48 -0.71
C GLU A 101 -7.32 25.17 -0.15
N GLY A 102 -6.14 24.67 -0.54
CA GLY A 102 -4.86 25.15 -0.02
C GLY A 102 -4.46 24.56 1.33
N ASP A 103 -5.37 23.93 2.08
CA ASP A 103 -5.02 23.27 3.35
C ASP A 103 -3.98 22.15 3.11
N PRO A 104 -3.03 21.95 4.03
CA PRO A 104 -2.04 20.89 3.89
C PRO A 104 -2.69 19.52 4.05
N VAL A 105 -2.63 18.70 3.02
CA VAL A 105 -3.09 17.30 3.03
C VAL A 105 -1.92 16.33 2.89
N PRO A 106 -2.01 15.11 3.46
CA PRO A 106 -0.94 14.12 3.32
C PRO A 106 -0.64 13.80 1.85
N VAL A 107 0.64 13.57 1.53
CA VAL A 107 1.05 13.07 0.22
C VAL A 107 0.61 11.62 0.04
N TRP A 108 0.00 11.29 -1.08
CA TRP A 108 -0.36 9.94 -1.52
C TRP A 108 -0.20 9.83 -3.05
N LEU A 109 -0.53 8.67 -3.62
CA LEU A 109 -0.16 8.32 -5.00
C LEU A 109 -0.59 9.38 -6.05
N TYR A 110 -1.81 9.91 -5.95
CA TYR A 110 -2.36 10.79 -7.00
C TYR A 110 -2.12 12.29 -6.76
N ASN A 111 -1.82 12.73 -5.54
CA ASN A 111 -1.50 14.15 -5.26
C ASN A 111 0.00 14.44 -5.12
N ALA A 112 0.86 13.40 -4.97
CA ALA A 112 2.31 13.58 -4.95
C ALA A 112 2.79 14.23 -6.24
N GLU A 113 3.81 15.09 -6.18
CA GLU A 113 4.43 15.70 -7.37
C GLU A 113 5.17 14.66 -8.21
N THR A 114 5.92 13.77 -7.56
CA THR A 114 6.72 12.72 -8.19
C THR A 114 6.34 11.32 -7.69
N ILE A 115 6.87 10.27 -8.33
CA ILE A 115 6.69 8.88 -7.87
C ILE A 115 7.54 8.64 -6.61
N GLU A 116 8.72 9.25 -6.54
CA GLU A 116 9.64 9.18 -5.39
C GLU A 116 8.97 9.73 -4.13
N GLN A 117 8.26 10.86 -4.24
CA GLN A 117 7.54 11.46 -3.13
C GLN A 117 6.37 10.57 -2.66
N ALA A 118 5.60 10.01 -3.60
CA ALA A 118 4.55 9.05 -3.30
C ALA A 118 5.09 7.79 -2.58
N ARG A 119 6.21 7.24 -3.09
CA ARG A 119 6.90 6.10 -2.48
C ARG A 119 7.37 6.42 -1.06
N ALA A 120 8.04 7.55 -0.87
CA ALA A 120 8.54 7.96 0.45
C ALA A 120 7.41 8.12 1.48
N ALA A 121 6.29 8.73 1.08
CA ALA A 121 5.10 8.88 1.91
C ALA A 121 4.49 7.51 2.27
N HIS A 122 4.34 6.61 1.29
CA HIS A 122 3.78 5.28 1.53
C HIS A 122 4.69 4.42 2.44
N LEU A 123 6.01 4.41 2.20
CA LEU A 123 6.97 3.69 3.05
C LEU A 123 6.99 4.24 4.48
N ALA A 124 6.78 5.54 4.69
CA ALA A 124 6.64 6.11 6.02
C ALA A 124 5.41 5.57 6.76
N ARG A 125 4.29 5.35 6.05
CA ARG A 125 3.08 4.75 6.62
C ARG A 125 3.28 3.27 6.95
N VAL A 126 3.89 2.50 6.04
CA VAL A 126 4.25 1.09 6.31
C VAL A 126 5.14 0.98 7.54
N ALA A 127 6.16 1.84 7.65
CA ALA A 127 7.05 1.86 8.81
C ALA A 127 6.30 2.20 10.12
N ALA A 128 5.34 3.13 10.09
CA ALA A 128 4.52 3.47 11.25
C ALA A 128 3.57 2.33 11.64
N VAL A 129 2.94 1.66 10.68
CA VAL A 129 2.13 0.45 10.94
C VAL A 129 2.97 -0.62 11.65
N LYS A 130 4.18 -0.90 11.14
CA LYS A 130 5.11 -1.87 11.73
C LYS A 130 5.56 -1.49 13.14
N ARG A 131 5.66 -0.20 13.43
CA ARG A 131 6.07 0.29 14.75
C ARG A 131 4.91 0.25 15.75
N ASP A 132 3.73 0.68 15.33
CA ASP A 132 2.67 1.08 16.26
C ASP A 132 1.45 0.16 16.25
N ARG A 133 1.21 -0.57 15.14
CA ARG A 133 -0.03 -1.35 14.93
C ARG A 133 0.23 -2.84 14.78
N VAL A 134 0.81 -3.25 13.67
CA VAL A 134 0.95 -4.65 13.28
C VAL A 134 2.31 -4.90 12.66
N ARG A 135 3.00 -5.95 13.12
CA ARG A 135 4.14 -6.55 12.45
C ARG A 135 3.73 -7.91 11.90
N VAL A 136 3.86 -8.09 10.59
CA VAL A 136 3.70 -9.41 9.98
C VAL A 136 5.03 -10.16 10.07
N ALA A 137 5.02 -11.34 10.68
CA ALA A 137 6.17 -12.22 10.80
C ALA A 137 5.88 -13.56 10.11
N THR A 138 6.89 -14.13 9.45
CA THR A 138 6.86 -15.55 9.13
C THR A 138 7.29 -16.29 10.39
N ALA A 139 6.44 -17.16 10.93
CA ALA A 139 6.77 -17.87 12.15
C ALA A 139 8.07 -18.65 11.94
N ALA A 140 9.14 -18.27 12.65
CA ALA A 140 10.28 -19.14 12.84
C ALA A 140 9.78 -20.28 13.74
N ARG A 141 9.12 -21.30 13.16
CA ARG A 141 8.64 -22.44 13.94
C ARG A 141 9.87 -23.07 14.60
N THR A 142 10.03 -22.85 15.89
CA THR A 142 11.09 -23.45 16.69
C THR A 142 10.74 -24.92 16.96
N GLY A 143 11.73 -25.81 16.89
CA GLY A 143 11.56 -27.24 17.09
C GLY A 143 11.78 -28.09 15.81
N ALA A 144 11.54 -29.39 15.92
CA ALA A 144 11.93 -30.42 14.93
C ALA A 144 11.28 -30.30 13.53
N ARG A 145 10.45 -29.29 13.31
CA ARG A 145 9.81 -29.01 12.02
C ARG A 145 9.75 -27.50 11.83
N ALA A 146 10.90 -26.88 11.56
CA ALA A 146 10.93 -25.57 10.91
C ALA A 146 10.01 -25.69 9.68
N ALA A 147 8.84 -25.07 9.74
CA ALA A 147 7.95 -25.08 8.60
C ALA A 147 8.63 -24.32 7.48
N ALA A 148 8.46 -24.82 6.25
CA ALA A 148 8.82 -24.05 5.07
C ALA A 148 8.18 -22.65 5.17
N ASP A 149 8.94 -21.62 4.79
CA ASP A 149 8.43 -20.25 4.73
C ASP A 149 7.12 -20.23 3.91
N PRO A 150 5.96 -19.88 4.52
CA PRO A 150 4.69 -19.88 3.82
C PRO A 150 4.66 -18.85 2.68
N LEU A 151 5.46 -17.77 2.75
CA LEU A 151 5.55 -16.76 1.70
C LEU A 151 6.44 -17.19 0.53
N LYS A 152 7.15 -18.33 0.62
CA LYS A 152 8.07 -18.81 -0.42
C LYS A 152 7.44 -18.87 -1.81
N ALA A 153 6.16 -19.26 -1.90
CA ALA A 153 5.46 -19.33 -3.19
C ALA A 153 5.27 -17.95 -3.84
N ILE A 154 5.08 -16.90 -3.04
CA ILE A 154 4.97 -15.52 -3.53
C ILE A 154 6.37 -14.99 -3.87
N HIS A 155 7.36 -15.24 -3.02
CA HIS A 155 8.76 -14.84 -3.28
C HIS A 155 9.34 -15.47 -4.55
N ALA A 156 8.97 -16.72 -4.85
CA ALA A 156 9.45 -17.41 -6.04
C ALA A 156 8.79 -16.90 -7.34
N ARG A 157 7.69 -16.13 -7.26
CA ARG A 157 7.02 -15.57 -8.42
C ARG A 157 7.79 -14.36 -8.92
N ALA A 158 8.37 -14.47 -10.10
CA ALA A 158 8.97 -13.33 -10.79
C ALA A 158 7.89 -12.25 -11.07
N VAL A 159 8.23 -11.00 -10.78
CA VAL A 159 7.45 -9.83 -11.17
C VAL A 159 7.89 -9.48 -12.59
N ASP A 160 6.97 -9.53 -13.56
CA ASP A 160 7.30 -9.28 -14.97
C ASP A 160 7.59 -7.79 -15.22
N PRO A 161 8.83 -7.41 -15.57
CA PRO A 161 9.19 -6.00 -15.80
C PRO A 161 8.40 -5.37 -16.97
N ALA A 162 8.01 -6.15 -17.98
CA ALA A 162 7.21 -5.63 -19.10
C ALA A 162 5.79 -5.29 -18.65
N ALA A 163 5.18 -6.14 -17.82
CA ALA A 163 3.90 -5.87 -17.19
C ALA A 163 3.96 -4.65 -16.25
N VAL A 164 5.05 -4.51 -15.47
CA VAL A 164 5.26 -3.33 -14.61
C VAL A 164 5.34 -2.05 -15.44
N LYS A 165 6.06 -2.07 -16.57
CA LYS A 165 6.11 -0.90 -17.47
C LYS A 165 4.73 -0.51 -17.98
N ALA A 166 3.93 -1.48 -18.47
CA ALA A 166 2.58 -1.20 -18.94
C ALA A 166 1.67 -0.64 -17.83
N LYS A 167 1.76 -1.21 -16.62
CA LYS A 167 1.04 -0.70 -15.44
C LYS A 167 1.50 0.70 -15.04
N ALA A 168 2.79 1.02 -15.16
CA ALA A 168 3.32 2.35 -14.85
C ALA A 168 2.77 3.42 -15.80
N GLU A 169 2.57 3.09 -17.09
CA GLU A 169 1.89 3.97 -18.05
C GLU A 169 0.44 4.26 -17.63
N VAL A 170 -0.28 3.23 -17.15
CA VAL A 170 -1.64 3.39 -16.60
C VAL A 170 -1.63 4.29 -15.36
N VAL A 171 -0.71 4.07 -14.42
CA VAL A 171 -0.57 4.90 -13.21
C VAL A 171 -0.29 6.36 -13.59
N ALA A 172 0.62 6.61 -14.53
CA ALA A 172 0.94 7.96 -15.00
C ALA A 172 -0.30 8.66 -15.59
N ALA A 173 -1.06 7.97 -16.46
CA ALA A 173 -2.29 8.51 -17.03
C ALA A 173 -3.34 8.83 -15.95
N LEU A 174 -3.51 7.96 -14.94
CA LEU A 174 -4.43 8.18 -13.83
C LEU A 174 -4.02 9.38 -12.96
N ARG A 175 -2.74 9.52 -12.65
CA ARG A 175 -2.20 10.69 -11.91
C ARG A 175 -2.49 11.99 -12.64
N GLU A 176 -2.22 12.04 -13.94
CA GLU A 176 -2.51 13.23 -14.75
C GLU A 176 -4.00 13.53 -14.81
N ARG A 177 -4.85 12.50 -14.98
CA ARG A 177 -6.31 12.68 -14.96
C ARG A 177 -6.80 13.27 -13.64
N VAL A 178 -6.39 12.72 -12.50
CA VAL A 178 -6.80 13.22 -11.17
C VAL A 178 -6.36 14.67 -10.95
N ARG A 179 -5.14 15.02 -11.37
CA ARG A 179 -4.64 16.41 -11.28
C ARG A 179 -5.42 17.35 -12.20
N ALA A 180 -5.75 16.92 -13.41
CA ALA A 180 -6.55 17.72 -14.35
C ALA A 180 -7.98 17.95 -13.83
N GLU A 181 -8.61 16.91 -13.27
CA GLU A 181 -9.94 17.01 -12.64
C GLU A 181 -9.95 18.00 -11.46
N ALA A 182 -8.87 18.04 -10.67
CA ALA A 182 -8.74 19.00 -9.58
C ALA A 182 -8.67 20.44 -10.10
N ARG A 183 -7.87 20.71 -11.15
CA ARG A 183 -7.76 22.04 -11.78
C ARG A 183 -9.08 22.54 -12.38
N LEU A 184 -9.83 21.65 -13.03
CA LEU A 184 -11.12 22.03 -13.64
C LEU A 184 -12.19 22.42 -12.59
N ARG A 185 -12.09 21.90 -11.37
CA ARG A 185 -13.02 22.27 -10.28
C ARG A 185 -12.74 23.68 -9.76
N ASP A 186 -11.47 24.08 -9.73
CA ASP A 186 -11.03 25.43 -9.33
C ASP A 186 -11.56 26.50 -10.32
N GLU A 187 -11.39 26.28 -11.63
CA GLU A 187 -11.86 27.21 -12.67
C GLU A 187 -13.40 27.33 -12.78
N GLY A 188 -14.15 26.38 -12.22
CA GLY A 188 -15.61 26.30 -12.32
C GLY A 188 -16.39 26.91 -11.16
N GLY A 189 -15.72 27.27 -10.05
CA GLY A 189 -16.37 27.68 -8.79
C GLY A 189 -16.82 29.14 -8.70
N ASP A 190 -16.46 29.98 -9.69
CA ASP A 190 -16.59 31.44 -9.62
C ASP A 190 -17.80 32.02 -10.40
N ARG A 191 -18.89 31.25 -10.58
CA ARG A 191 -20.10 31.68 -11.31
C ARG A 191 -21.36 31.78 -10.45
#